data_AF-A0A0F9PN15-F1
#
_entry.id   AF-A0A0F9PN15-F1
#
_cell.length_a   1.000
_cell.length_b   1.000
_cell.length_c   1.000
_cell.angle_alpha   90.00
_cell.angle_beta   90.00
_cell.angle_gamma   90.00
#
_symmetry.space_group_name_H-M   'P 1'
#
loop_
_entity.id
_entity.type
_entity.pdbx_description
1 polymer ?
#
loop_
_entity_poly.entity_id
_entity_poly.type
_entity_poly.pdbx_seq_one_letter_code
_entity_poly.pdbx_strand_id
1 'polypeptide(L)'
;MEDTEINITIIQNSRLFAQFSAIALLSLGPTFTVRSSYNISLVVTGVTNRTYMVLYFDNEPSGGFYRELTYNMHINLLTEPLPVGTYNIAIYWKSTLDATGTNSLSVAHNPPVFNYTRTMLVQELKSL
;
A
#
# COMPACT_ATOMS: atom_id res chain seq x y z
N MET A 1 6.77 2.37 7.44
CA MET A 1 7.82 1.36 7.20
C MET A 1 7.88 1.09 5.72
N GLU A 2 9.09 1.05 5.17
CA GLU A 2 9.37 0.63 3.80
C GLU A 2 9.27 -0.90 3.73
N ASP A 3 8.61 -1.43 2.69
CA ASP A 3 8.26 -2.86 2.62
C ASP A 3 8.73 -3.52 1.33
N THR A 4 8.49 -2.88 0.18
CA THR A 4 8.90 -3.40 -1.12
C THR A 4 9.57 -2.29 -1.90
N GLU A 5 10.76 -2.55 -2.42
CA GLU A 5 11.54 -1.60 -3.21
C GLU A 5 12.04 -2.20 -4.53
N ILE A 6 12.09 -1.37 -5.57
CA ILE A 6 12.74 -1.66 -6.85
C ILE A 6 13.53 -0.42 -7.27
N ASN A 7 14.76 -0.64 -7.70
CA ASN A 7 15.55 0.37 -8.38
C ASN A 7 15.46 0.15 -9.89
N ILE A 8 15.19 1.21 -10.65
CA ILE A 8 15.17 1.19 -12.11
C ILE A 8 16.03 2.31 -12.66
N THR A 9 16.80 2.01 -13.71
CA THR A 9 17.58 3.00 -14.44
C THR A 9 16.88 3.34 -15.74
N ILE A 10 16.55 4.61 -15.95
CA ILE A 10 16.08 5.09 -17.25
C ILE A 10 17.26 5.55 -18.09
N ILE A 11 17.29 5.14 -19.35
CA ILE A 11 18.43 5.33 -20.25
C ILE A 11 18.26 6.53 -21.19
N GLN A 12 17.07 7.13 -21.20
CA GLN A 12 16.73 8.30 -21.99
C GLN A 12 15.68 9.13 -21.24
N ASN A 13 15.29 10.28 -21.80
CA ASN A 13 14.15 11.03 -21.30
C ASN A 13 12.88 10.19 -21.49
N SER A 14 12.35 9.67 -20.38
CA SER A 14 11.27 8.69 -20.35
C SER A 14 10.42 8.90 -19.10
N ARG A 15 9.23 8.29 -19.10
CA ARG A 15 8.35 8.25 -17.93
C ARG A 15 8.55 6.91 -17.22
N LEU A 16 8.30 6.89 -15.92
CA LEU A 16 8.20 5.66 -15.14
C LEU A 16 6.75 5.32 -14.89
N PHE A 17 6.35 4.12 -15.27
CA PHE A 17 5.11 3.50 -14.84
C PHE A 17 5.40 2.53 -13.71
N ALA A 18 4.78 2.75 -12.55
CA ALA A 18 4.86 1.87 -11.41
C ALA A 18 3.46 1.43 -11.01
N GLN A 19 3.32 0.14 -10.75
CA GLN A 19 2.09 -0.48 -10.30
C GLN A 19 2.37 -1.34 -9.07
N PHE A 20 1.52 -1.20 -8.06
CA PHE A 20 1.47 -2.08 -6.91
C PHE A 20 0.09 -2.69 -6.78
N SER A 21 0.04 -4.00 -6.55
CA SER A 21 -1.20 -4.71 -6.23
C SER A 21 -1.01 -5.67 -5.09
N ALA A 22 -1.95 -5.69 -4.16
CA ALA A 22 -1.98 -6.65 -3.06
C ALA A 22 -3.40 -6.82 -2.53
N ILE A 23 -3.63 -7.94 -1.87
CA ILE A 23 -4.82 -8.16 -1.06
C ILE A 23 -4.42 -8.00 0.41
N ALA A 24 -5.02 -7.05 1.11
CA ALA A 24 -4.83 -6.84 2.54
C ALA A 24 -6.00 -7.38 3.35
N LEU A 25 -5.69 -7.88 4.54
CA LEU A 25 -6.64 -8.22 5.59
C LEU A 25 -6.49 -7.20 6.72
N LEU A 26 -7.56 -6.46 6.98
CA LEU A 26 -7.72 -5.63 8.17
C LEU A 26 -8.37 -6.47 9.26
N SER A 27 -7.63 -6.70 10.33
CA SER A 27 -8.06 -7.42 11.52
C SER A 27 -8.36 -6.42 12.63
N LEU A 28 -9.59 -6.44 13.14
CA LEU A 28 -10.06 -5.56 14.20
C LEU A 28 -10.36 -6.39 15.45
N GLY A 29 -9.74 -6.01 16.56
CA GLY A 29 -9.92 -6.68 17.84
C GLY A 29 -11.36 -6.56 18.37
N PRO A 30 -11.75 -7.41 19.32
CA PRO A 30 -13.11 -7.42 19.88
C PRO A 30 -13.51 -6.13 20.58
N THR A 31 -12.52 -5.34 21.03
CA THR A 31 -12.71 -4.05 21.69
C THR A 31 -12.56 -2.84 20.75
N PHE A 32 -12.43 -3.08 19.44
CA PHE A 32 -12.29 -2.02 18.46
C PHE A 32 -13.49 -1.06 18.52
N THR A 33 -13.18 0.24 18.53
CA THR A 33 -14.16 1.32 18.45
C THR A 33 -13.59 2.48 17.62
N VAL A 34 -14.48 3.31 17.09
CA VAL A 34 -14.14 4.53 16.35
C VAL A 34 -13.58 4.27 14.95
N ARG A 35 -12.26 4.11 14.81
CA ARG A 35 -11.61 4.20 13.49
C ARG A 35 -10.25 3.52 13.41
N SER A 36 -10.02 2.74 12.35
CA SER A 36 -8.69 2.28 11.95
C SER A 36 -8.35 2.86 10.60
N SER A 37 -7.16 3.43 10.44
CA SER A 37 -6.76 4.01 9.15
C SER A 37 -5.28 3.78 8.85
N TYR A 38 -5.01 3.38 7.61
CA TYR A 38 -3.67 3.12 7.09
C TYR A 38 -3.51 3.80 5.73
N ASN A 39 -2.37 4.48 5.55
CA ASN A 39 -1.94 5.01 4.28
C ASN A 39 -0.88 4.09 3.67
N ILE A 40 -1.14 3.63 2.45
CA ILE A 40 -0.25 2.78 1.65
C ILE A 40 0.18 3.61 0.46
N SER A 41 1.46 3.97 0.41
CA SER A 41 1.98 4.91 -0.59
C SER A 41 2.96 4.21 -1.53
N LEU A 42 2.69 4.28 -2.82
CA LEU A 42 3.67 4.02 -3.88
C LEU A 42 4.42 5.31 -4.18
N VAL A 43 5.74 5.30 -4.00
CA VAL A 43 6.59 6.49 -4.04
C VAL A 43 7.71 6.27 -5.04
N VAL A 44 7.90 7.23 -5.94
CA VAL A 44 9.15 7.39 -6.70
C VAL A 44 9.95 8.47 -5.98
N THR A 45 11.03 8.08 -5.32
CA THR A 45 11.77 8.94 -4.39
C THR A 45 12.26 10.22 -5.06
N GLY A 46 11.94 11.37 -4.47
CA GLY A 46 12.29 12.69 -5.00
C GLY A 46 11.49 13.15 -6.21
N VAL A 47 10.51 12.37 -6.69
CA VAL A 47 9.73 12.67 -7.90
C VAL A 47 8.24 12.86 -7.60
N THR A 48 7.55 11.79 -7.19
CA THR A 48 6.09 11.82 -6.98
C THR A 48 5.63 10.61 -6.17
N ASN A 49 4.39 10.65 -5.66
CA ASN A 49 3.77 9.55 -4.94
C ASN A 49 2.28 9.43 -5.21
N ARG A 50 1.73 8.25 -4.95
CA ARG A 50 0.29 7.98 -4.92
C ARG A 50 -0.05 7.16 -3.70
N THR A 51 -1.08 7.59 -2.98
CA THR A 51 -1.51 6.96 -1.72
C THR A 51 -2.87 6.30 -1.89
N TYR A 52 -3.00 5.06 -1.42
CA TYR A 52 -4.25 4.37 -1.18
C TYR A 52 -4.51 4.35 0.33
N MET A 53 -5.73 4.71 0.75
CA MET A 53 -6.11 4.71 2.15
C MET A 53 -7.02 3.53 2.44
N VAL A 54 -6.60 2.66 3.37
CA VAL A 54 -7.48 1.70 4.01
C VAL A 54 -8.10 2.39 5.20
N LEU A 55 -9.43 2.52 5.20
CA LEU A 55 -10.18 3.15 6.26
C LEU A 55 -11.33 2.23 6.67
N TYR A 56 -11.46 2.03 7.98
CA TYR A 56 -12.64 1.46 8.58
C TYR A 56 -13.10 2.36 9.73
N PHE A 57 -14.39 2.64 9.77
CA PHE A 57 -15.02 3.44 10.80
C PHE A 57 -16.22 2.68 11.34
N ASP A 58 -16.28 2.54 12.66
CA ASP A 58 -17.45 2.04 13.36
C ASP A 58 -17.65 2.82 14.65
N ASN A 59 -18.82 3.44 14.77
CA ASN A 59 -19.20 4.24 15.92
C ASN A 59 -20.17 3.52 16.86
N GLU A 60 -20.48 2.26 16.57
CA GLU A 60 -21.26 1.42 17.46
C GLU A 60 -20.44 1.04 18.70
N PRO A 61 -21.10 0.79 19.86
CA PRO A 61 -20.45 0.20 21.01
C PRO A 61 -19.72 -1.08 20.60
N SER A 62 -18.51 -1.29 21.13
CA SER A 62 -17.72 -2.49 20.86
C SER A 62 -18.58 -3.74 21.04
N GLY A 63 -18.82 -4.47 19.95
CA GLY A 63 -19.65 -5.66 19.96
C GLY A 63 -19.00 -6.87 20.64
N GLY A 64 -17.73 -6.79 21.04
CA GLY A 64 -17.01 -7.88 21.70
C GLY A 64 -16.61 -9.01 20.77
N PHE A 65 -16.71 -8.82 19.45
CA PHE A 65 -16.37 -9.80 18.43
C PHE A 65 -15.24 -9.33 17.52
N TYR A 66 -14.39 -10.27 17.13
CA TYR A 66 -13.31 -10.04 16.18
C TYR A 66 -13.86 -9.88 14.76
N ARG A 67 -13.25 -9.00 13.95
CA ARG A 67 -13.68 -8.74 12.58
C ARG A 67 -12.49 -8.79 11.63
N GLU A 68 -12.72 -9.33 10.44
CA GLU A 68 -11.75 -9.35 9.35
C GLU A 68 -12.37 -8.78 8.10
N LEU A 69 -11.66 -7.84 7.47
CA LEU A 69 -12.08 -7.20 6.22
C LEU A 69 -10.98 -7.31 5.18
N THR A 70 -11.35 -7.73 3.98
CA THR A 70 -10.41 -7.87 2.86
C THR A 70 -10.46 -6.63 1.97
N TYR A 71 -9.29 -6.08 1.66
CA TYR A 71 -9.11 -4.93 0.77
C TYR A 71 -8.27 -5.32 -0.44
N ASN A 72 -8.83 -5.17 -1.63
CA ASN A 72 -8.09 -5.29 -2.89
C ASN A 72 -7.46 -3.93 -3.20
N MET A 73 -6.13 -3.86 -3.11
CA MET A 73 -5.38 -2.63 -3.33
C MET A 73 -4.73 -2.67 -4.70
N HIS A 74 -4.95 -1.61 -5.48
CA HIS A 74 -4.32 -1.38 -6.76
C HIS A 74 -3.88 0.09 -6.82
N ILE A 75 -2.57 0.33 -6.91
CA ILE A 75 -1.99 1.67 -6.97
C ILE A 75 -1.22 1.77 -8.28
N ASN A 76 -1.66 2.67 -9.16
CA ASN A 76 -0.99 2.95 -10.43
C ASN A 76 -0.42 4.37 -10.39
N LEU A 77 0.86 4.50 -10.70
CA LEU A 77 1.59 5.77 -10.70
C LEU A 77 2.31 5.90 -12.05
N LEU A 78 2.14 7.05 -12.68
CA LEU A 78 2.85 7.43 -13.90
C LEU A 78 3.53 8.78 -13.64
N THR A 79 4.84 8.85 -13.80
CA THR A 79 5.59 10.09 -13.63
C THR A 79 5.44 11.01 -14.84
N GLU A 80 5.83 12.27 -14.70
CA GLU A 80 6.23 13.09 -15.85
C GLU A 80 7.54 12.56 -16.46
N PRO A 81 7.98 13.03 -17.64
CA PRO A 81 9.29 12.69 -18.19
C PRO A 81 10.42 13.03 -17.21
N LEU A 82 11.35 12.08 -17.05
CA LEU A 82 12.45 12.16 -16.11
C LEU A 82 13.80 12.11 -16.86
N PRO A 83 14.83 12.80 -16.36
CA PRO A 83 16.17 12.71 -16.92
C PRO A 83 16.80 11.34 -16.64
N VAL A 84 17.76 10.96 -17.48
CA VAL A 84 18.58 9.73 -17.32
C VAL A 84 19.09 9.62 -15.87
N GLY A 85 18.87 8.46 -15.26
CA GLY A 85 19.25 8.22 -13.88
C GLY A 85 18.62 6.98 -13.29
N THR A 86 19.07 6.61 -12.09
CA THR A 86 18.50 5.53 -11.30
C THR A 86 17.52 6.09 -10.29
N TYR A 87 16.31 5.56 -10.29
CA TYR A 87 15.24 5.95 -9.40
C TYR A 87 14.88 4.78 -8.49
N ASN A 88 14.62 5.10 -7.23
CA ASN A 88 14.10 4.16 -6.24
C ASN A 88 12.57 4.29 -6.18
N ILE A 89 11.90 3.16 -6.32
CA ILE A 89 10.45 3.04 -6.23
C ILE A 89 10.15 2.15 -5.04
N ALA A 90 9.38 2.65 -4.08
CA ALA A 90 9.10 1.92 -2.86
C ALA A 90 7.64 2.04 -2.40
N ILE A 91 7.20 1.02 -1.65
CA ILE A 91 5.93 1.00 -0.95
C ILE A 91 6.14 1.31 0.52
N TYR A 92 5.37 2.27 1.03
CA TYR A 92 5.36 2.68 2.42
C TYR A 92 4.00 2.41 3.06
N TRP A 93 4.02 1.75 4.21
CA TRP A 93 2.86 1.52 5.06
C TRP A 93 2.94 2.39 6.30
N LYS A 94 1.87 3.14 6.57
CA LYS A 94 1.76 3.98 7.75
C LYS A 94 0.36 3.89 8.36
N SER A 95 0.28 3.44 9.61
CA SER A 95 -0.93 3.69 10.42
C SER A 95 -1.07 5.19 10.65
N THR A 96 -2.24 5.73 10.37
CA THR A 96 -2.56 7.16 10.58
C THR A 96 -3.50 7.39 11.75
N LEU A 97 -4.04 6.32 12.32
CA LEU A 97 -4.71 6.32 13.61
C LEU A 97 -4.74 4.90 14.18
N ASP A 98 -4.17 4.75 15.37
CA ASP A 98 -4.30 3.54 16.18
C ASP A 98 -5.48 3.73 17.13
N ALA A 99 -6.65 3.19 16.80
CA ALA A 99 -7.74 3.08 17.75
C ALA A 99 -7.40 2.12 18.88
N THR A 100 -8.07 2.29 20.03
CA THR A 100 -7.99 1.38 21.17
C THR A 100 -8.28 -0.06 20.74
N GLY A 101 -7.41 -0.99 21.11
CA GLY A 101 -7.49 -2.43 20.77
C GLY A 101 -6.27 -2.93 19.99
N THR A 102 -6.24 -4.25 19.73
CA THR A 102 -5.21 -4.89 18.89
C THR A 102 -5.71 -4.96 17.46
N ASN A 103 -5.46 -3.90 16.68
CA ASN A 103 -5.85 -3.82 15.28
C ASN A 103 -4.62 -3.95 14.38
N SER A 104 -4.74 -4.65 13.26
CA SER A 104 -3.64 -4.81 12.32
C SER A 104 -4.11 -4.80 10.88
N LEU A 105 -3.29 -4.22 10.00
CA LEU A 105 -3.39 -4.42 8.57
C LEU A 105 -2.26 -5.35 8.15
N SER A 106 -2.60 -6.47 7.51
CA SER A 106 -1.63 -7.43 7.03
C SER A 106 -1.88 -7.76 5.58
N VAL A 107 -0.81 -8.00 4.84
CA VAL A 107 -0.83 -8.41 3.43
C VAL A 107 -0.29 -9.83 3.26
N ALA A 108 -0.18 -10.56 4.38
CA ALA A 108 0.35 -11.92 4.48
C ALA A 108 -0.12 -12.56 5.81
N HIS A 109 -1.43 -12.81 5.96
CA HIS A 109 -1.91 -13.61 7.08
C HIS A 109 -2.08 -15.07 6.67
N ASN A 110 -1.41 -15.93 7.44
CA ASN A 110 -1.55 -17.38 7.48
C ASN A 110 -3.01 -17.71 7.86
N PRO A 111 -3.73 -18.58 7.13
CA PRO A 111 -3.25 -19.91 6.76
C PRO A 111 -2.70 -20.01 5.33
N PRO A 112 -1.91 -21.06 5.01
CA PRO A 112 -1.29 -21.29 3.69
C PRO A 112 -2.29 -21.49 2.53
N VAL A 113 -3.59 -21.38 2.83
CA VAL A 113 -4.70 -21.59 1.90
C VAL A 113 -4.91 -20.36 1.02
N PHE A 114 -4.60 -19.16 1.52
CA PHE A 114 -4.75 -17.92 0.79
C PHE A 114 -3.37 -17.35 0.44
N ASN A 115 -2.95 -17.55 -0.81
CA ASN A 115 -1.76 -16.94 -1.38
C ASN A 115 -1.99 -15.43 -1.56
N TYR A 116 -1.95 -14.67 -0.47
CA TYR A 116 -1.93 -13.22 -0.52
C TYR A 116 -0.58 -12.79 -1.11
N THR A 117 -0.53 -12.59 -2.42
CA THR A 117 0.65 -12.13 -3.14
C THR A 117 0.64 -10.62 -3.24
N ARG A 118 1.81 -10.02 -3.01
CA ARG A 118 2.09 -8.63 -3.33
C ARG A 118 2.84 -8.63 -4.65
N THR A 119 2.43 -7.78 -5.57
CA THR A 119 3.09 -7.62 -6.86
C THR A 119 3.44 -6.17 -7.05
N MET A 120 4.70 -5.92 -7.38
CA MET A 120 5.17 -4.61 -7.83
C MET A 120 5.75 -4.76 -9.24
N LEU A 121 5.30 -3.91 -10.15
CA LEU A 121 5.79 -3.80 -11.51
C LEU A 121 6.28 -2.37 -11.73
N VAL A 122 7.47 -2.24 -12.29
CA VAL A 122 8.05 -0.95 -12.67
C VAL A 122 8.56 -1.06 -14.11
N GLN A 123 8.22 -0.09 -14.94
CA GLN A 123 8.58 -0.06 -16.34
C GLN A 123 8.96 1.35 -16.79
N GLU A 124 10.02 1.44 -17.60
CA GLU A 124 10.33 2.64 -18.38
C GLU A 124 9.40 2.72 -19.61
N LEU A 125 8.73 3.85 -19.78
CA LEU A 125 7.92 4.17 -20.95
C LEU A 125 8.57 5.32 -21.72
N LYS A 126 8.86 5.11 -23.01
CA LYS A 126 9.35 6.21 -23.87
C LYS A 126 8.31 7.35 -23.86
N SER A 127 8.75 8.58 -23.61
CA SER A 127 7.90 9.75 -23.83
C SER A 127 7.58 9.88 -25.32
N LEU A 128 6.31 10.17 -25.62
CA LEU A 128 5.83 10.53 -26.96
C LEU A 128 6.33 11.92 -27.37
#